data_AF-A0A0F5PKA1-F1
#
_entry.id   AF-A0A0F5PKA1-F1
#
_cell.length_a   1.000
_cell.length_b   1.000
_cell.length_c   1.000
_cell.angle_alpha   90.00
_cell.angle_beta   90.00
_cell.angle_gamma   90.00
#
_symmetry.space_group_name_H-M   'P 1'
#
loop_
_entity.id
_entity.type
_entity.pdbx_description
1 polymer ?
#
loop_
_entity_poly.entity_id
_entity_poly.type
_entity_poly.pdbx_seq_one_letter_code
_entity_poly.pdbx_strand_id
1 'polypeptide(L)' 'MAIGSERLKSTVIDEVRYDGSRVFFKGRGFGHGVGMSQWGAYQMAEEGKKAKDILNYYFKGINIVKIWD' A
#
# COMPACT_ATOMS: atom_id res chain seq x y z
N MET A 1 -1.37 18.37 -15.59
CA MET A 1 -2.45 17.36 -15.68
C MET A 1 -1.88 16.05 -15.13
N ALA A 2 -2.41 15.52 -14.03
CA ALA A 2 -1.95 14.25 -13.45
C ALA A 2 -2.86 13.10 -13.91
N ILE A 3 -2.27 11.95 -14.26
CA ILE A 3 -3.02 10.70 -14.39
C ILE A 3 -3.46 10.32 -12.97
N GLY A 4 -4.76 10.43 -12.66
CA GLY A 4 -5.28 10.17 -11.32
C GLY A 4 -4.98 8.74 -10.81
N SER A 5 -5.09 8.56 -9.49
CA SER A 5 -4.81 7.29 -8.79
C SER A 5 -5.66 6.12 -9.27
N GLU A 6 -6.86 6.38 -9.79
CA GLU A 6 -7.73 5.33 -10.33
C GLU A 6 -7.26 4.81 -11.70
N ARG A 7 -6.39 5.56 -12.39
CA ARG A 7 -5.86 5.20 -13.71
C ARG A 7 -4.43 4.67 -13.65
N LEU A 8 -3.58 5.25 -12.82
CA LEU A 8 -2.27 4.71 -12.47
C LEU A 8 -2.21 4.52 -10.95
N LYS A 9 -2.45 3.28 -10.53
CA LYS A 9 -2.70 2.93 -9.12
C LYS A 9 -1.46 3.06 -8.25
N SER A 10 -0.28 2.83 -8.80
CA SER A 10 0.96 2.92 -8.06
C SER A 10 2.10 3.27 -9.01
N THR A 11 3.27 3.54 -8.43
CA THR A 11 4.54 3.70 -9.15
C THR A 11 5.31 2.38 -9.32
N VAL A 12 4.76 1.26 -8.84
CA VAL A 12 5.37 -0.06 -9.00
C VAL A 12 4.96 -0.62 -10.36
N ILE A 13 5.74 -0.25 -11.37
CA ILE A 13 5.50 -0.59 -12.77
C ILE A 13 6.43 -1.73 -13.17
N ASP A 14 5.84 -2.80 -13.69
CA ASP A 14 6.57 -3.97 -14.18
C ASP A 14 6.80 -3.88 -15.71
N GLU A 15 5.89 -3.26 -16.47
CA GLU A 15 5.99 -3.12 -17.93
C GLU A 15 5.35 -1.82 -18.43
N VAL A 16 5.97 -1.19 -19.44
CA VAL A 16 5.42 -0.09 -20.22
C VAL A 16 5.49 -0.44 -21.70
N ARG A 17 4.34 -0.40 -22.39
CA ARG A 17 4.24 -0.70 -23.83
C ARG A 17 3.58 0.45 -24.58
N TYR A 18 4.08 0.74 -25.78
CA TYR A 18 3.45 1.68 -26.72
C TYR A 18 3.06 0.94 -27.99
N ASP A 19 1.86 1.19 -28.52
CA ASP A 19 1.37 0.54 -29.75
C ASP A 19 1.27 1.46 -30.98
N GLY A 20 1.80 2.68 -30.88
CA GLY A 20 1.65 3.70 -31.93
C GLY A 20 0.49 4.68 -31.69
N SER A 21 -0.39 4.40 -30.72
CA SER A 21 -1.52 5.26 -30.36
C SER A 21 -1.74 5.42 -28.85
N ARG A 22 -1.38 4.40 -28.06
CA ARG A 22 -1.65 4.34 -26.62
C ARG A 22 -0.43 3.81 -25.87
N VAL A 23 -0.25 4.32 -24.65
CA VAL A 23 0.71 3.81 -23.68
C VAL A 23 -0.03 2.92 -22.69
N PHE A 24 0.45 1.71 -22.50
CA PHE A 24 -0.07 0.72 -21.57
C PHE A 24 0.92 0.57 -20.42
N PHE A 25 0.39 0.57 -19.21
CA PHE A 25 1.16 0.34 -17.98
C PHE A 25 0.66 -0.94 -17.34
N LYS A 26 1.58 -1.82 -16.96
CA LYS A 26 1.31 -3.00 -16.13
C LYS A 26 2.16 -2.88 -14.88
N GLY A 27 1.56 -3.12 -13.73
CA GLY A 27 2.21 -2.96 -12.44
C GLY A 27 1.37 -3.55 -11.31
N ARG A 28 1.77 -3.27 -10.08
CA ARG A 28 1.21 -3.89 -8.86
C ARG A 28 0.93 -2.87 -7.77
N GLY A 29 0.02 -3.23 -6.87
CA GLY A 29 -0.31 -2.40 -5.70
C GLY A 29 -1.18 -1.19 -6.03
N PHE A 30 -1.59 -0.50 -4.97
CA PHE A 30 -2.42 0.70 -5.05
C PHE A 30 -2.03 1.64 -3.91
N GLY A 31 -1.71 2.90 -4.24
CA GLY A 31 -1.18 3.89 -3.31
C GLY A 31 0.34 4.02 -3.38
N HIS A 32 0.90 4.80 -2.47
CA HIS A 32 2.31 5.20 -2.47
C HIS A 32 3.27 4.14 -1.88
N GLY A 33 2.74 3.08 -1.26
CA GLY A 33 3.54 1.94 -0.77
C GLY A 33 4.41 2.23 0.47
N VAL A 34 4.08 3.26 1.27
CA VAL A 34 4.82 3.61 2.49
C VAL A 34 3.96 3.36 3.73
N GLY A 35 4.55 2.85 4.80
CA GLY A 35 3.87 2.56 6.05
C GLY A 35 3.06 1.28 5.99
N MET A 36 1.77 1.35 6.28
CA MET A 36 0.90 0.19 6.45
C MET A 36 0.09 -0.12 5.19
N SER A 37 0.23 -1.35 4.67
CA SER A 37 -0.68 -1.89 3.67
C SER A 37 -2.01 -2.26 4.35
N GLN A 38 -3.11 -1.63 3.94
CA GLN A 38 -4.44 -1.91 4.50
C GLN A 38 -4.84 -3.38 4.27
N TRP A 39 -4.63 -3.89 3.06
CA TRP A 39 -4.91 -5.30 2.74
C TRP A 39 -4.00 -6.28 3.48
N GLY A 40 -2.73 -5.93 3.67
CA GLY A 40 -1.84 -6.76 4.47
C GLY A 40 -2.19 -6.75 5.95
N ALA A 41 -2.61 -5.60 6.50
CA ALA A 41 -3.13 -5.50 7.87
C ALA A 41 -4.41 -6.33 8.06
N TYR A 42 -5.33 -6.29 7.09
CA TYR A 42 -6.53 -7.13 7.07
C TYR A 42 -6.17 -8.62 7.11
N GLN A 43 -5.28 -9.07 6.23
CA GLN A 43 -4.85 -10.47 6.20
C GLN A 43 -4.20 -10.91 7.53
N MET A 44 -3.34 -10.08 8.12
CA MET A 44 -2.75 -10.37 9.42
C MET A 44 -3.80 -10.48 10.54
N ALA A 45 -4.87 -9.67 10.48
CA ALA A 45 -5.98 -9.76 11.42
C ALA A 45 -6.76 -11.07 11.25
N GLU A 46 -7.01 -11.52 10.01
CA GLU A 46 -7.62 -12.82 9.71
C GLU A 46 -6.74 -13.99 10.22
N GLU A 47 -5.43 -13.81 10.25
CA GLU A 47 -4.47 -14.75 10.86
C GLU A 47 -4.38 -14.64 12.40
N GLY A 48 -5.24 -13.83 13.02
CA GLY A 48 -5.36 -13.69 14.47
C GLY A 48 -4.36 -12.72 15.11
N LYS A 49 -3.61 -11.93 14.33
CA LYS A 49 -2.71 -10.90 14.88
C LYS A 49 -3.53 -9.75 15.48
N LYS A 50 -3.10 -9.25 16.64
CA LYS A 50 -3.73 -8.08 17.26
C LYS A 50 -3.21 -6.80 16.59
N ALA A 51 -3.96 -5.70 16.75
CA ALA A 51 -3.59 -4.40 16.21
C ALA A 51 -2.15 -3.97 16.57
N LYS A 52 -1.71 -4.25 17.82
CA LYS A 52 -0.33 -3.96 18.26
C LYS A 52 0.72 -4.75 17.46
N ASP A 53 0.45 -6.01 17.12
CA ASP A 53 1.38 -6.84 16.34
C ASP A 53 1.48 -6.34 14.90
N ILE A 54 0.33 -5.98 14.31
CA ILE A 54 0.25 -5.41 12.96
C ILE A 54 1.01 -4.09 12.88
N LEU A 55 0.80 -3.18 13.84
CA LEU A 55 1.49 -1.89 13.87
C LEU A 55 3.00 -2.06 14.03
N ASN A 56 3.47 -2.98 14.89
CA ASN A 56 4.90 -3.28 15.04
C ASN A 56 5.51 -4.00 13.81
N TYR A 57 4.69 -4.65 13.00
CA TYR A 57 5.13 -5.20 11.73
C TYR A 57 5.46 -4.08 10.73
N TYR A 58 4.55 -3.12 10.54
CA TYR A 58 4.70 -2.04 9.56
C TYR A 58 5.58 -0.87 10.02
N PHE A 59 5.59 -0.57 11.32
CA PHE A 59 6.31 0.56 11.88
C PHE A 59 7.28 0.04 12.95
N LYS A 60 8.58 0.03 12.62
CA LYS A 60 9.61 -0.50 13.52
C LYS A 60 9.96 0.51 14.61
N GLY A 61 10.12 0.03 15.84
CA GLY A 61 10.56 0.85 16.98
C GLY A 61 9.53 1.86 17.48
N ILE A 62 8.24 1.66 17.18
CA ILE A 62 7.18 2.54 17.68
C ILE A 62 6.74 2.17 19.10
N ASN A 63 6.25 3.17 19.83
CA ASN A 63 5.56 2.99 21.10
C ASN A 63 4.08 3.35 20.93
N ILE A 64 3.19 2.49 21.42
CA ILE A 64 1.75 2.77 21.46
C ILE A 64 1.45 3.38 22.82
N VAL A 65 0.93 4.61 22.83
CA VAL A 65 0.61 5.37 24.05
C VAL A 65 -0.87 5.72 24.09
N LYS A 66 -1.49 5.66 25.28
CA LYS A 66 -2.82 6.19 25.54
C LYS A 66 -2.67 7.69 25.84
N ILE A 67 -3.22 8.54 24.98
CA ILE A 67 -3.08 10.01 25.09
C ILE A 67 -4.16 10.68 25.95
N TRP A 68 -5.27 9.99 26.21
CA TRP A 68 -6.41 10.51 26.97
C TRP A 68 -6.95 9.42 27.89
N ASP A 69 -7.49 9.78 29.05
CA ASP A 69 -8.09 8.83 29.98
C ASP A 69 -9.56 8.53 29.75
#